data_AF-A0A9D1VA40-F1
#
_entry.id   AF-A0A9D1VA40-F1
#
_cell.length_a   1.000
_cell.length_b   1.000
_cell.length_c   1.000
_cell.angle_alpha   90.00
_cell.angle_beta   90.00
_cell.angle_gamma   90.00
#
_symmetry.space_group_name_H-M   'P 1'
#
loop_
_entity.id
_entity.type
_entity.pdbx_description
1 polymer ?
#
loop_
_entity_poly.entity_id
_entity_poly.type
_entity_poly.pdbx_seq_one_letter_code
_entity_poly.pdbx_strand_id
1 'polypeptide(L)'
;VSGVFQWFILWDPTQSVATRPLGIRKDGTWYTYGWDLTKNICEVFGSDGYIKTAYTYTPYGAVTANGNVTQPIQWSSEYNDTELGLVYYNYRHYNPADGRWTGRDREEETESAFNRYDYSGNRTETVYDSLGMMSISACETVLKQVQKKPGKLSKTIRLILEELEQHDKSIKDKPGEKRCMPKFKCHCNKSVTTLGAYNPKTRQISINADKFDSSARMIATIQHELIHARQNCFIERVESCEGSICRELGANRDSGFCQNPSNREQGESVRQCVVRKASYSAAKACKKNRKNPKEMEALRKKIDAMYDKCKSAYYINY
;
A
#
# COMPACT_ATOMS: atom_id res chain seq x y z
N VAL A 1 41.62 12.89 -9.93
CA VAL A 1 41.11 11.54 -9.56
C VAL A 1 40.39 10.98 -10.78
N SER A 2 40.99 10.00 -11.45
CA SER A 2 40.47 9.37 -12.67
C SER A 2 39.42 8.32 -12.35
N GLY A 3 38.35 8.27 -13.15
CA GLY A 3 37.45 7.10 -13.27
C GLY A 3 36.11 7.25 -12.58
N VAL A 4 35.13 7.82 -13.28
CA VAL A 4 33.72 7.66 -12.90
C VAL A 4 33.34 6.21 -13.22
N PHE A 5 33.18 5.36 -12.20
CA PHE A 5 32.64 4.01 -12.37
C PHE A 5 31.17 4.10 -12.81
N GLN A 6 30.94 4.09 -14.12
CA GLN A 6 29.60 4.13 -14.68
C GLN A 6 29.07 2.70 -14.85
N TRP A 7 28.18 2.31 -13.96
CA TRP A 7 27.44 1.06 -14.03
C TRP A 7 26.22 1.23 -14.93
N PHE A 8 26.02 0.31 -15.89
CA PHE A 8 24.77 0.23 -16.63
C PHE A 8 24.04 -1.03 -16.17
N ILE A 9 22.86 -0.86 -15.57
CA ILE A 9 22.03 -1.98 -15.13
C ILE A 9 20.94 -2.20 -16.17
N LEU A 10 20.85 -3.42 -16.70
CA LEU A 10 19.77 -3.85 -17.58
C LEU A 10 18.65 -4.41 -16.71
N TRP A 11 17.50 -3.73 -16.68
CA TRP A 11 16.34 -4.15 -15.90
C TRP A 11 15.37 -5.00 -16.73
N ASP A 12 14.68 -5.94 -16.09
CA ASP A 12 13.56 -6.66 -16.68
C ASP A 12 12.37 -5.70 -16.93
N PRO A 13 12.04 -5.37 -18.19
CA PRO A 13 10.98 -4.41 -18.48
C PRO A 13 9.58 -4.93 -18.13
N THR A 14 9.41 -6.23 -17.87
CA THR A 14 8.12 -6.81 -17.47
C THR A 14 7.78 -6.57 -15.99
N GLN A 15 8.74 -6.10 -15.20
CA GLN A 15 8.60 -5.88 -13.74
C GLN A 15 8.78 -4.41 -13.35
N SER A 16 7.76 -3.59 -13.58
CA SER A 16 7.81 -2.13 -13.39
C SER A 16 7.99 -1.59 -11.97
N VAL A 17 7.94 -2.45 -10.94
CA VAL A 17 7.92 -2.03 -9.50
C VAL A 17 8.84 -2.86 -8.62
N ALA A 18 9.50 -3.88 -9.16
CA ALA A 18 10.43 -4.71 -8.41
C ALA A 18 11.76 -4.72 -9.16
N THR A 19 12.83 -4.42 -8.45
CA THR A 19 14.21 -4.59 -8.90
C THR A 19 14.42 -6.05 -9.33
N ARG A 20 14.52 -6.27 -10.64
CA ARG A 20 14.97 -7.53 -11.26
C ARG A 20 15.95 -7.19 -12.37
N PRO A 21 17.25 -7.10 -12.07
CA PRO A 21 18.26 -6.78 -13.05
C PRO A 21 18.59 -8.05 -13.85
N LEU A 22 18.54 -7.98 -15.17
CA LEU A 22 18.97 -9.05 -16.08
C LEU A 22 20.50 -9.11 -16.19
N GLY A 23 21.17 -7.97 -16.03
CA GLY A 23 22.62 -7.89 -16.14
C GLY A 23 23.18 -6.51 -15.79
N ILE A 24 24.50 -6.44 -15.77
CA ILE A 24 25.26 -5.22 -15.47
C ILE A 24 26.43 -5.07 -16.44
N ARG A 25 26.71 -3.84 -16.86
CA ARG A 25 27.94 -3.49 -17.56
C ARG A 25 28.91 -2.84 -16.59
N LYS A 26 30.09 -3.45 -16.44
CA LYS A 26 31.21 -2.98 -15.62
C LYS A 26 32.46 -2.90 -16.50
N ASP A 27 33.14 -1.76 -16.49
CA ASP A 27 34.40 -1.54 -17.22
C ASP A 27 34.31 -1.97 -18.69
N GLY A 28 33.19 -1.68 -19.34
CA GLY A 28 32.93 -2.03 -20.73
C GLY A 28 32.42 -3.45 -20.97
N THR A 29 32.52 -4.36 -19.99
CA THR A 29 32.14 -5.78 -20.08
C THR A 29 30.73 -6.02 -19.54
N TRP A 30 29.93 -6.81 -20.26
CA TRP A 30 28.60 -7.22 -19.81
C TRP A 30 28.65 -8.52 -18.99
N TYR A 31 27.88 -8.53 -17.92
CA TYR A 31 27.62 -9.67 -17.08
C TYR A 31 26.11 -9.87 -16.94
N THR A 32 25.67 -11.11 -16.83
CA THR A 32 24.27 -11.46 -16.59
C THR A 32 24.10 -12.05 -15.20
N TYR A 33 22.90 -11.92 -14.65
CA TYR A 33 22.61 -12.39 -13.29
C TYR A 33 21.81 -13.69 -13.28
N GLY A 34 22.16 -14.57 -12.35
CA GLY A 34 21.29 -15.64 -11.84
C GLY A 34 20.66 -15.20 -10.51
N TRP A 35 19.40 -15.56 -10.30
CA TRP A 35 18.67 -15.20 -9.07
C TRP A 35 17.84 -16.35 -8.52
N ASP A 36 17.56 -16.28 -7.22
CA ASP A 36 16.61 -17.17 -6.56
C ASP A 36 15.13 -16.67 -6.65
N LEU A 37 14.23 -17.42 -6.01
CA LEU A 37 12.79 -17.11 -5.97
C LEU A 37 12.48 -15.75 -5.32
N THR A 38 13.29 -15.34 -4.34
CA THR A 38 13.18 -14.07 -3.61
C THR A 38 13.98 -12.93 -4.24
N LYS A 39 14.55 -13.17 -5.43
CA LYS A 39 15.32 -12.21 -6.24
C LYS A 39 16.72 -11.91 -5.70
N ASN A 40 17.30 -12.74 -4.84
CA ASN A 40 18.70 -12.56 -4.45
C ASN A 40 19.59 -12.91 -5.65
N ILE A 41 20.61 -12.10 -5.94
CA ILE A 41 21.59 -12.44 -6.96
C ILE A 41 22.45 -13.59 -6.46
N CYS A 42 22.32 -14.77 -7.04
CA CYS A 42 23.08 -15.97 -6.65
C CYS A 42 24.35 -16.12 -7.50
N GLU A 43 24.28 -15.74 -8.78
CA GLU A 43 25.41 -15.86 -9.70
C GLU A 43 25.56 -14.64 -10.60
N VAL A 44 26.81 -14.36 -10.98
CA VAL A 44 27.20 -13.40 -12.02
C VAL A 44 27.91 -14.19 -13.11
N PHE A 45 27.34 -14.24 -14.30
CA PHE A 45 27.90 -14.94 -15.44
C PHE A 45 28.66 -13.97 -16.34
N GLY A 46 29.80 -14.42 -16.86
CA GLY A 46 30.52 -13.73 -17.93
C GLY A 46 29.85 -13.97 -19.28
N SER A 47 30.31 -13.24 -20.30
CA SER A 47 29.85 -13.42 -21.70
C SER A 47 30.16 -14.81 -22.26
N ASP A 48 31.07 -15.55 -21.64
CA ASP A 48 31.43 -16.94 -21.94
C ASP A 48 30.48 -17.96 -21.28
N GLY A 49 29.50 -17.51 -20.49
CA GLY A 49 28.53 -18.36 -19.80
C GLY A 49 29.05 -19.01 -18.52
N TYR A 50 30.31 -18.75 -18.14
CA TYR A 50 30.88 -19.25 -16.88
C TYR A 50 30.57 -18.31 -15.71
N ILE A 51 30.39 -18.89 -14.53
CA ILE A 51 30.21 -18.13 -13.29
C ILE A 51 31.51 -17.39 -12.96
N LYS A 52 31.42 -16.07 -12.84
CA LYS A 52 32.52 -15.19 -12.42
C LYS A 52 32.44 -14.84 -10.95
N THR A 53 31.24 -14.82 -10.38
CA THR A 53 31.02 -14.64 -8.94
C THR A 53 29.76 -15.35 -8.50
N ALA A 54 29.86 -16.12 -7.43
CA ALA A 54 28.72 -16.74 -6.74
C ALA A 54 28.52 -16.08 -5.39
N TYR A 55 27.27 -15.84 -5.02
CA TYR A 55 26.86 -15.31 -3.73
C TYR A 55 26.06 -16.35 -2.96
N THR A 56 26.31 -16.43 -1.67
CA THR A 56 25.51 -17.22 -0.73
C THR A 56 25.05 -16.31 0.39
N TYR A 57 23.78 -16.45 0.78
CA TYR A 57 23.15 -15.60 1.78
C TYR A 57 22.70 -16.41 2.98
N THR A 58 22.82 -15.82 4.17
CA THR A 58 22.05 -16.28 5.33
C THR A 58 20.56 -15.95 5.13
N PRO A 59 19.64 -16.50 5.94
CA PRO A 59 18.20 -16.21 5.80
C PRO A 59 17.85 -14.72 5.83
N TYR A 60 18.65 -13.88 6.49
CA TYR A 60 18.44 -12.44 6.58
C TYR A 60 19.38 -11.63 5.67
N GLY A 61 20.13 -12.28 4.79
CA GLY A 61 20.86 -11.60 3.72
C GLY A 61 22.29 -11.19 4.03
N ALA A 62 22.86 -11.65 5.15
CA ALA A 62 24.31 -11.57 5.31
C ALA A 62 24.97 -12.40 4.20
N VAL A 63 25.91 -11.79 3.48
CA VAL A 63 26.38 -12.28 2.19
C VAL A 63 27.82 -12.76 2.25
N THR A 64 28.09 -13.89 1.61
CA THR A 64 29.43 -14.36 1.28
C THR A 64 29.55 -14.42 -0.24
N ALA A 65 30.61 -13.84 -0.80
CA ALA A 65 30.89 -13.86 -2.23
C ALA A 65 32.16 -14.65 -2.53
N ASN A 66 32.13 -15.46 -3.59
CA ASN A 66 33.29 -16.15 -4.13
C ASN A 66 33.41 -15.86 -5.63
N GLY A 67 34.47 -15.17 -6.04
CA GLY A 67 34.70 -14.81 -7.43
C GLY A 67 35.54 -13.55 -7.61
N ASN A 68 35.66 -13.11 -8.86
CA ASN A 68 36.53 -11.98 -9.25
C ASN A 68 35.79 -10.79 -9.87
N VAL A 69 34.45 -10.79 -9.87
CA VAL A 69 33.62 -9.69 -10.38
C VAL A 69 32.80 -9.10 -9.24
N THR A 70 33.33 -8.04 -8.62
CA THR A 70 32.62 -7.27 -7.60
C THR A 70 31.61 -6.33 -8.23
N GLN A 71 30.40 -6.30 -7.66
CA GLN A 71 29.29 -5.46 -8.11
C GLN A 71 28.29 -5.23 -6.96
N PRO A 72 27.50 -4.15 -6.98
CA PRO A 72 26.72 -3.74 -5.81
C PRO A 72 25.34 -4.40 -5.69
N ILE A 73 24.77 -5.00 -6.74
CA ILE A 73 23.38 -5.50 -6.71
C ILE A 73 23.34 -6.94 -6.19
N GLN A 74 22.80 -7.16 -5.00
CA GLN A 74 22.96 -8.46 -4.30
C GLN A 74 21.64 -8.95 -3.69
N TRP A 75 21.47 -8.77 -2.38
CA TRP A 75 20.29 -9.21 -1.63
C TRP A 75 19.02 -8.55 -2.16
N SER A 76 17.99 -9.35 -2.44
CA SER A 76 16.71 -8.96 -3.01
C SER A 76 16.80 -8.12 -4.30
N SER A 77 17.94 -8.20 -5.01
CA SER A 77 18.28 -7.36 -6.17
C SER A 77 18.39 -5.86 -5.84
N GLU A 78 18.69 -5.52 -4.60
CA GLU A 78 18.91 -4.14 -4.15
C GLU A 78 20.41 -3.82 -4.04
N TYR A 79 20.72 -2.53 -3.92
CA TYR A 79 22.09 -2.04 -3.82
C TYR A 79 22.67 -2.36 -2.44
N ASN A 80 23.68 -3.21 -2.38
CA ASN A 80 24.48 -3.47 -1.20
C ASN A 80 25.62 -2.45 -1.09
N ASP A 81 25.54 -1.62 -0.06
CA ASP A 81 26.62 -0.71 0.33
C ASP A 81 27.57 -1.47 1.28
N THR A 82 28.68 -1.94 0.74
CA THR A 82 29.67 -2.70 1.50
C THR A 82 30.45 -1.85 2.50
N GLU A 83 30.50 -0.52 2.31
CA GLU A 83 31.16 0.39 3.26
C GLU A 83 30.33 0.53 4.53
N LEU A 84 29.01 0.63 4.37
CA LEU A 84 28.07 0.72 5.49
C LEU A 84 27.63 -0.65 6.03
N GLY A 85 27.78 -1.72 5.24
CA GLY A 85 27.22 -3.04 5.53
C GLY A 85 25.69 -3.07 5.45
N LEU A 86 25.10 -2.16 4.66
CA LEU A 86 23.65 -1.97 4.57
C LEU A 86 23.15 -2.18 3.13
N VAL A 87 21.92 -2.67 3.01
CA VAL A 87 21.24 -2.80 1.72
C VAL A 87 20.27 -1.64 1.56
N TYR A 88 20.47 -0.82 0.52
CA TYR A 88 19.61 0.32 0.23
C TYR A 88 18.37 -0.11 -0.54
N TYR A 89 17.21 0.02 0.10
CA TYR A 89 15.91 0.05 -0.57
C TYR A 89 15.52 1.51 -0.74
N ASN A 90 14.82 1.83 -1.83
CA ASN A 90 14.43 3.20 -2.20
C ASN A 90 13.92 4.09 -1.05
N TYR A 91 13.25 3.52 -0.05
CA TYR A 91 12.72 4.26 1.09
C TYR A 91 13.45 4.02 2.43
N ARG A 92 14.25 2.95 2.56
CA ARG A 92 14.89 2.53 3.83
C ARG A 92 16.19 1.76 3.60
N HIS A 93 17.12 1.86 4.53
CA HIS A 93 18.29 0.97 4.56
C HIS A 93 18.01 -0.23 5.46
N TYR A 94 18.28 -1.43 4.96
CA TYR A 94 18.16 -2.69 5.68
C TYR A 94 19.53 -3.12 6.20
N ASN A 95 19.59 -3.61 7.44
CA ASN A 95 20.79 -4.22 8.03
C ASN A 95 20.67 -5.75 7.97
N PRO A 96 21.42 -6.43 7.08
CA PRO A 96 21.39 -7.88 6.98
C PRO A 96 22.02 -8.61 8.17
N ALA A 97 22.94 -7.97 8.91
CA ALA A 97 23.56 -8.57 10.09
C ALA A 97 22.54 -8.73 11.23
N ASP A 98 21.65 -7.75 11.38
CA ASP A 98 20.61 -7.75 12.43
C ASP A 98 19.25 -8.28 11.94
N GLY A 99 19.08 -8.44 10.64
CA GLY A 99 17.83 -8.87 10.01
C GLY A 99 16.68 -7.84 10.11
N ARG A 100 16.98 -6.55 10.08
CA ARG A 100 16.01 -5.47 10.37
C ARG A 100 16.31 -4.17 9.66
N TRP A 101 15.29 -3.33 9.52
CA TRP A 101 15.47 -1.97 9.01
C TRP A 101 16.29 -1.11 9.97
N THR A 102 17.11 -0.19 9.44
CA THR A 102 17.87 0.78 10.25
C THR A 102 17.02 2.01 10.61
N GLY A 103 16.19 2.45 9.66
CA GLY A 103 15.18 3.47 9.88
C GLY A 103 13.89 2.86 10.42
N ARG A 104 13.23 3.58 11.32
CA ARG A 104 11.82 3.30 11.62
C ARG A 104 11.03 3.34 10.32
N ASP A 105 10.11 2.40 10.14
CA ASP A 105 9.04 2.61 9.17
C ASP A 105 8.41 4.00 9.41
N ARG A 106 7.98 4.70 8.35
CA ARG A 106 7.43 6.08 8.42
C ARG A 106 6.08 6.16 9.17
N GLU A 107 5.73 5.15 9.94
CA GLU A 107 4.61 5.10 10.86
C GLU A 107 4.80 6.06 12.05
N GLU A 108 3.88 7.01 12.20
CA GLU A 108 3.55 7.62 13.48
C GLU A 108 2.65 6.69 14.31
N GLU A 109 2.72 6.87 15.63
CA GLU A 109 2.19 6.05 16.72
C GLU A 109 0.73 5.58 16.51
N THR A 110 0.58 4.34 16.05
CA THR A 110 -0.63 3.56 16.34
C THR A 110 -0.20 2.34 17.14
N GLU A 111 -0.91 2.03 18.23
CA GLU A 111 -0.63 0.92 19.15
C GLU A 111 -0.56 -0.47 18.47
N SER A 112 -0.81 -0.57 17.17
CA SER A 112 -0.82 -1.80 16.37
C SER A 112 0.46 -2.10 15.58
N ALA A 113 1.45 -1.19 15.57
CA ALA A 113 2.74 -1.41 14.92
C ALA A 113 3.77 -2.02 15.88
N PHE A 114 3.57 -3.28 16.29
CA PHE A 114 4.38 -3.89 17.36
C PHE A 114 5.89 -4.00 17.05
N ASN A 115 6.30 -3.98 15.76
CA ASN A 115 7.71 -3.89 15.38
C ASN A 115 7.90 -3.11 14.07
N ARG A 116 8.33 -1.84 14.17
CA ARG A 116 8.58 -0.93 13.03
C ARG A 116 9.89 -1.19 12.29
N TYR A 117 10.61 -2.22 12.69
CA TYR A 117 11.90 -2.62 12.14
C TYR A 117 11.85 -4.03 11.52
N ASP A 118 10.68 -4.67 11.55
CA ASP A 118 10.47 -6.02 11.03
C ASP A 118 10.66 -6.07 9.50
N TYR A 119 11.34 -7.11 9.03
CA TYR A 119 11.54 -7.38 7.62
C TYR A 119 10.66 -8.57 7.19
N SER A 120 9.71 -8.34 6.29
CA SER A 120 8.86 -9.37 5.67
C SER A 120 8.10 -10.30 6.64
N GLY A 121 7.83 -9.89 7.89
CA GLY A 121 7.14 -10.74 8.87
C GLY A 121 7.99 -11.92 9.35
N ASN A 122 9.32 -11.79 9.33
CA ASN A 122 10.30 -12.86 9.61
C ASN A 122 10.12 -14.12 8.72
N ARG A 123 9.66 -13.92 7.47
CA ARG A 123 9.46 -14.98 6.46
C ARG A 123 10.23 -14.69 5.17
N THR A 124 11.54 -14.51 5.31
CA THR A 124 12.43 -14.08 4.23
C THR A 124 12.60 -15.13 3.14
N GLU A 125 12.32 -16.40 3.44
CA GLU A 125 12.40 -17.53 2.51
C GLU A 125 11.24 -17.57 1.50
N THR A 126 10.12 -16.93 1.82
CA THR A 126 8.92 -16.94 0.98
C THR A 126 8.42 -15.55 0.56
N VAL A 127 8.91 -14.49 1.20
CA VAL A 127 8.42 -13.12 1.00
C VAL A 127 9.58 -12.16 0.83
N TYR A 128 9.57 -11.42 -0.27
CA TYR A 128 10.43 -10.26 -0.46
C TYR A 128 9.64 -8.97 -0.23
N ASP A 129 10.33 -7.95 0.29
CA ASP A 129 9.75 -6.62 0.42
C ASP A 129 9.81 -5.89 -0.93
N SER A 130 8.65 -5.44 -1.42
CA SER A 130 8.56 -4.66 -2.65
C SER A 130 8.84 -3.19 -2.34
N LEU A 131 10.07 -2.72 -2.55
CA LEU A 131 10.52 -1.33 -2.36
C LEU A 131 10.60 -0.85 -0.89
N GLY A 132 10.30 -1.69 0.10
CA GLY A 132 10.09 -1.29 1.49
C GLY A 132 8.61 -1.13 1.86
N MET A 133 7.68 -1.77 1.12
CA MET A 133 6.23 -1.67 1.19
C MET A 133 5.57 -2.98 1.67
N MET A 134 4.31 -2.91 2.07
CA MET A 134 3.56 -4.01 2.65
C MET A 134 3.29 -5.19 1.69
N SER A 135 3.46 -6.42 2.17
CA SER A 135 3.16 -7.66 1.44
C SER A 135 1.68 -8.07 1.52
N ILE A 136 1.24 -8.97 0.63
CA ILE A 136 -0.13 -9.52 0.67
C ILE A 136 -0.44 -10.24 2.00
N SER A 137 0.54 -10.93 2.57
CA SER A 137 0.38 -11.67 3.83
C SER A 137 0.30 -10.73 5.04
N ALA A 138 1.00 -9.60 5.00
CA ALA A 138 0.84 -8.52 5.98
C ALA A 138 -0.55 -7.89 5.87
N CYS A 139 -1.04 -7.61 4.65
CA CYS A 139 -2.40 -7.14 4.41
C CYS A 139 -3.45 -8.09 5.02
N GLU A 140 -3.34 -9.40 4.77
CA GLU A 140 -4.27 -10.40 5.34
C GLU A 140 -4.23 -10.45 6.86
N THR A 141 -3.06 -10.20 7.46
CA THR A 141 -2.89 -10.13 8.91
C THR A 141 -3.65 -8.95 9.50
N VAL A 142 -3.57 -7.77 8.87
CA VAL A 142 -4.36 -6.59 9.26
C VAL A 142 -5.86 -6.86 9.13
N LEU A 143 -6.31 -7.47 8.02
CA LEU A 143 -7.72 -7.82 7.83
C LEU A 143 -8.24 -8.81 8.89
N LYS A 144 -7.42 -9.78 9.30
CA LYS A 144 -7.77 -10.70 10.40
C LYS A 144 -7.93 -9.95 11.73
N GLN A 145 -7.11 -8.94 11.98
CA GLN A 145 -7.23 -8.11 13.18
C GLN A 145 -8.47 -7.21 13.15
N VAL A 146 -8.81 -6.65 11.98
CA VAL A 146 -10.07 -5.89 11.78
C VAL A 146 -11.28 -6.74 12.16
N GLN A 147 -11.28 -8.03 11.83
CA GLN A 147 -12.40 -8.91 12.15
C GLN A 147 -12.39 -9.38 13.60
N LYS A 148 -11.22 -9.65 14.19
CA LYS A 148 -11.12 -10.25 15.53
C LYS A 148 -11.08 -9.23 16.67
N LYS A 149 -10.40 -8.10 16.48
CA LYS A 149 -10.12 -7.09 17.52
C LYS A 149 -10.15 -5.67 16.93
N PRO A 150 -11.25 -5.24 16.27
CA PRO A 150 -11.30 -3.95 15.59
C PRO A 150 -11.05 -2.75 16.52
N GLY A 151 -11.44 -2.84 17.79
CA GLY A 151 -11.23 -1.78 18.77
C GLY A 151 -9.76 -1.46 19.07
N LYS A 152 -8.85 -2.41 18.84
CA LYS A 152 -7.40 -2.17 18.96
C LYS A 152 -6.82 -1.40 17.77
N LEU A 153 -7.54 -1.36 16.64
CA LEU A 153 -7.09 -0.70 15.41
C LEU A 153 -7.74 0.67 15.26
N SER A 154 -9.06 0.74 15.45
CA SER A 154 -9.82 1.97 15.34
C SER A 154 -11.16 1.83 16.05
N LYS A 155 -11.48 2.81 16.90
CA LYS A 155 -12.80 2.94 17.53
C LYS A 155 -13.91 3.00 16.47
N THR A 156 -13.66 3.70 15.36
CA THR A 156 -14.61 3.84 14.25
C THR A 156 -14.88 2.51 13.55
N ILE A 157 -13.84 1.75 13.25
CA ILE A 157 -13.98 0.42 12.63
C ILE A 157 -14.83 -0.48 13.53
N ARG A 158 -14.55 -0.49 14.84
CA ARG A 158 -15.32 -1.27 15.81
C ARG A 158 -16.80 -0.91 15.78
N LEU A 159 -17.13 0.38 15.87
CA LEU A 159 -18.52 0.84 15.93
C LEU A 159 -19.29 0.52 14.64
N ILE A 160 -18.68 0.70 13.48
CA ILE A 160 -19.32 0.35 12.19
C ILE A 160 -19.58 -1.16 12.13
N LEU A 161 -18.60 -1.99 12.49
CA LEU A 161 -18.77 -3.44 12.45
C LEU A 161 -19.84 -3.92 13.44
N GLU A 162 -19.90 -3.36 14.65
CA GLU A 162 -20.94 -3.65 15.64
C GLU A 162 -22.33 -3.25 15.12
N GLU A 163 -22.49 -2.08 14.52
CA GLU A 163 -23.75 -1.61 13.94
C GLU A 163 -24.23 -2.52 12.80
N LEU A 164 -23.32 -2.89 11.89
CA LEU A 164 -23.63 -3.81 10.79
C LEU A 164 -23.98 -5.22 11.29
N GLU A 165 -23.28 -5.71 12.32
CA GLU A 165 -23.56 -7.02 12.91
C GLU A 165 -24.91 -7.04 13.62
N GLN A 166 -25.24 -5.98 14.37
CA GLN A 166 -26.54 -5.84 15.04
C GLN A 166 -27.69 -5.79 14.03
N HIS A 167 -27.53 -5.03 12.94
CA HIS A 167 -28.48 -5.01 11.85
C HIS A 167 -28.68 -6.41 11.26
N ASP A 168 -27.61 -7.10 10.87
CA ASP A 168 -27.68 -8.43 10.27
C ASP A 168 -28.32 -9.48 11.21
N LYS A 169 -28.12 -9.36 12.52
CA LYS A 169 -28.79 -10.19 13.54
C LYS A 169 -30.30 -9.90 13.59
N SER A 170 -30.71 -8.64 13.52
CA SER A 170 -32.13 -8.23 13.60
C SER A 170 -32.97 -8.71 12.41
N ILE A 171 -32.34 -8.98 11.27
CA ILE A 171 -32.99 -9.45 10.03
C ILE A 171 -32.71 -10.93 9.72
N LYS A 172 -32.06 -11.66 10.64
CA LYS A 172 -31.57 -13.04 10.40
C LYS A 172 -32.65 -13.99 9.88
N ASP A 173 -33.86 -13.85 10.39
CA ASP A 173 -35.02 -14.69 10.09
C ASP A 173 -36.01 -14.04 9.11
N LYS A 174 -35.65 -12.90 8.51
CA LYS A 174 -36.48 -12.19 7.53
C LYS A 174 -35.99 -12.50 6.10
N PRO A 175 -36.62 -13.46 5.39
CA PRO A 175 -36.21 -13.80 4.04
C PRO A 175 -36.39 -12.59 3.09
N GLY A 176 -35.36 -12.30 2.30
CA GLY A 176 -35.35 -11.17 1.35
C GLY A 176 -34.68 -9.90 1.87
N GLU A 177 -34.44 -9.79 3.19
CA GLU A 177 -33.75 -8.63 3.77
C GLU A 177 -32.24 -8.64 3.48
N LYS A 178 -31.71 -7.45 3.17
CA LYS A 178 -30.33 -7.28 2.70
C LYS A 178 -29.36 -7.29 3.88
N ARG A 179 -28.59 -8.38 4.01
CA ARG A 179 -27.42 -8.43 4.92
C ARG A 179 -26.34 -7.45 4.49
N CYS A 180 -25.72 -6.79 5.44
CA CYS A 180 -24.82 -5.67 5.22
C CYS A 180 -23.36 -5.94 5.56
N MET A 181 -23.06 -6.97 6.36
CA MET A 181 -21.68 -7.30 6.74
C MET A 181 -20.81 -7.57 5.50
N PRO A 182 -19.72 -6.81 5.28
CA PRO A 182 -18.88 -6.99 4.12
C PRO A 182 -17.89 -8.16 4.29
N LYS A 183 -17.50 -8.76 3.17
CA LYS A 183 -16.32 -9.64 3.08
C LYS A 183 -15.08 -8.80 2.81
N PHE A 184 -13.94 -9.20 3.36
CA PHE A 184 -12.66 -8.52 3.12
C PHE A 184 -11.75 -9.39 2.26
N LYS A 185 -11.01 -8.77 1.33
CA LYS A 185 -10.03 -9.46 0.48
C LYS A 185 -8.82 -8.58 0.20
N CYS A 186 -7.62 -9.13 0.36
CA CYS A 186 -6.40 -8.53 -0.17
C CYS A 186 -6.15 -9.03 -1.59
N HIS A 187 -5.61 -8.17 -2.44
CA HIS A 187 -5.04 -8.54 -3.72
C HIS A 187 -3.83 -7.67 -4.02
N CYS A 188 -3.01 -8.09 -4.99
CA CYS A 188 -2.00 -7.26 -5.59
C CYS A 188 -2.37 -7.08 -7.06
N ASN A 189 -2.74 -5.86 -7.45
CA ASN A 189 -3.05 -5.54 -8.84
C ASN A 189 -2.36 -4.24 -9.24
N LYS A 190 -1.28 -4.39 -10.01
CA LYS A 190 -0.43 -3.28 -10.47
C LYS A 190 -1.18 -2.33 -11.41
N SER A 191 -2.19 -2.81 -12.14
CA SER A 191 -2.98 -2.00 -13.09
C SER A 191 -3.99 -1.06 -12.40
N VAL A 192 -4.27 -1.30 -11.12
CA VAL A 192 -5.28 -0.55 -10.35
C VAL A 192 -4.59 0.50 -9.49
N THR A 193 -4.97 1.77 -9.69
CA THR A 193 -4.41 2.91 -8.95
C THR A 193 -5.11 3.19 -7.63
N THR A 194 -6.20 2.49 -7.30
CA THR A 194 -6.95 2.68 -6.05
C THR A 194 -6.33 1.87 -4.92
N LEU A 195 -6.31 2.46 -3.72
CA LEU A 195 -5.82 1.82 -2.49
C LEU A 195 -6.76 0.72 -2.00
N GLY A 196 -8.07 0.96 -2.09
CA GLY A 196 -9.13 0.03 -1.77
C GLY A 196 -10.40 0.35 -2.55
N ALA A 197 -11.37 -0.55 -2.47
CA ALA A 197 -12.70 -0.35 -3.04
C ALA A 197 -13.75 -1.25 -2.37
N TYR A 198 -14.91 -0.68 -2.06
CA TYR A 198 -16.12 -1.38 -1.68
C TYR A 198 -17.02 -1.64 -2.90
N ASN A 199 -17.38 -2.90 -3.12
CA ASN A 199 -18.37 -3.28 -4.13
C ASN A 199 -19.76 -3.45 -3.47
N PRO A 200 -20.75 -2.60 -3.80
CA PRO A 200 -22.07 -2.65 -3.16
C PRO A 200 -22.91 -3.87 -3.57
N LYS A 201 -22.62 -4.50 -4.72
CA LYS A 201 -23.35 -5.69 -5.21
C LYS A 201 -22.85 -6.95 -4.50
N THR A 202 -21.54 -7.15 -4.45
CA THR A 202 -20.93 -8.33 -3.83
C THR A 202 -20.70 -8.16 -2.32
N ARG A 203 -20.83 -6.93 -1.80
CA ARG A 203 -20.54 -6.54 -0.42
C ARG A 203 -19.12 -6.93 -0.03
N GLN A 204 -18.17 -6.58 -0.89
CA GLN A 204 -16.77 -6.93 -0.70
C GLN A 204 -15.93 -5.67 -0.63
N ILE A 205 -15.13 -5.55 0.42
CA ILE A 205 -14.04 -4.59 0.54
C ILE A 205 -12.78 -5.27 0.02
N SER A 206 -12.20 -4.69 -1.02
CA SER A 206 -10.95 -5.15 -1.62
C SER A 206 -9.84 -4.16 -1.33
N ILE A 207 -8.69 -4.63 -0.85
CA ILE A 207 -7.52 -3.82 -0.50
C ILE A 207 -6.35 -4.22 -1.40
N ASN A 208 -5.69 -3.22 -2.00
CA ASN A 208 -4.55 -3.42 -2.89
C ASN A 208 -3.24 -3.38 -2.10
N ALA A 209 -2.74 -4.55 -1.69
CA ALA A 209 -1.65 -4.66 -0.70
C ALA A 209 -0.36 -3.96 -1.14
N ASP A 210 -0.01 -4.04 -2.43
CA ASP A 210 1.21 -3.44 -3.00
C ASP A 210 1.20 -1.91 -3.08
N LYS A 211 0.14 -1.24 -2.58
CA LYS A 211 0.00 0.21 -2.56
C LYS A 211 0.21 0.84 -1.18
N PHE A 212 0.50 0.04 -0.17
CA PHE A 212 0.67 0.52 1.20
C PHE A 212 2.12 0.43 1.63
N ASP A 213 2.63 1.57 2.04
CA ASP A 213 3.89 1.73 2.78
C ASP A 213 3.70 1.46 4.27
N SER A 214 2.46 1.48 4.77
CA SER A 214 2.16 1.49 6.21
C SER A 214 0.80 0.88 6.54
N SER A 215 0.69 0.30 7.75
CA SER A 215 -0.57 -0.26 8.26
C SER A 215 -1.59 0.82 8.59
N ALA A 216 -1.15 1.99 9.07
CA ALA A 216 -2.03 3.11 9.37
C ALA A 216 -2.80 3.60 8.14
N ARG A 217 -2.11 3.74 7.00
CA ARG A 217 -2.73 4.14 5.73
C ARG A 217 -3.69 3.07 5.21
N MET A 218 -3.35 1.80 5.41
CA MET A 218 -4.24 0.68 5.12
C MET A 218 -5.48 0.68 6.00
N ILE A 219 -5.34 0.89 7.32
CA ILE A 219 -6.45 0.96 8.29
C ILE A 219 -7.38 2.13 7.93
N ALA A 220 -6.84 3.31 7.62
CA ALA A 220 -7.64 4.46 7.18
C ALA A 220 -8.40 4.17 5.88
N THR A 221 -7.79 3.41 4.96
CA THR A 221 -8.47 2.96 3.73
C THR A 221 -9.57 1.94 4.04
N ILE A 222 -9.32 0.98 4.93
CA ILE A 222 -10.34 0.02 5.37
C ILE A 222 -11.51 0.75 6.04
N GLN A 223 -11.22 1.74 6.89
CA GLN A 223 -12.24 2.57 7.52
C GLN A 223 -13.07 3.34 6.49
N HIS A 224 -12.42 3.93 5.48
CA HIS A 224 -13.09 4.58 4.35
C HIS A 224 -14.05 3.64 3.62
N GLU A 225 -13.58 2.45 3.23
CA GLU A 225 -14.42 1.47 2.53
C GLU A 225 -15.52 0.88 3.43
N LEU A 226 -15.29 0.77 4.74
CA LEU A 226 -16.30 0.39 5.71
C LEU A 226 -17.40 1.43 5.86
N ILE A 227 -17.06 2.73 5.79
CA ILE A 227 -18.07 3.79 5.76
C ILE A 227 -18.95 3.65 4.53
N HIS A 228 -18.39 3.30 3.36
CA HIS A 228 -19.20 2.99 2.18
C HIS A 228 -20.09 1.76 2.36
N ALA A 229 -19.60 0.71 3.05
CA ALA A 229 -20.41 -0.45 3.38
C ALA A 229 -21.60 -0.07 4.29
N ARG A 230 -21.36 0.75 5.31
CA ARG A 230 -22.39 1.32 6.20
C ARG A 230 -23.40 2.16 5.42
N GLN A 231 -22.93 3.12 4.63
CA GLN A 231 -23.77 3.98 3.81
C GLN A 231 -24.64 3.15 2.85
N ASN A 232 -24.12 2.07 2.26
CA ASN A 232 -24.87 1.18 1.38
C ASN A 232 -25.90 0.29 2.11
N CYS A 233 -25.79 0.16 3.43
CA CYS A 233 -26.75 -0.54 4.27
C CYS A 233 -27.91 0.37 4.67
N PHE A 234 -27.60 1.57 5.17
CA PHE A 234 -28.58 2.42 5.85
C PHE A 234 -29.04 3.64 5.05
N ILE A 235 -28.40 3.95 3.92
CA ILE A 235 -28.71 5.13 3.12
C ILE A 235 -29.08 4.72 1.71
N GLU A 236 -30.24 5.21 1.25
CA GLU A 236 -30.67 5.02 -0.12
C GLU A 236 -29.66 5.62 -1.10
N ARG A 237 -29.34 4.87 -2.15
CA ARG A 237 -28.33 5.29 -3.13
C ARG A 237 -28.93 6.26 -4.12
N VAL A 238 -28.56 7.53 -4.00
CA VAL A 238 -28.84 8.54 -5.01
C VAL A 238 -27.76 8.48 -6.10
N GLU A 239 -28.13 8.02 -7.30
CA GLU A 239 -27.24 7.95 -8.46
C GLU A 239 -27.08 9.31 -9.17
N SER A 240 -26.61 10.31 -8.42
CA SER A 240 -26.30 11.65 -8.95
C SER A 240 -24.86 12.07 -8.60
N CYS A 241 -24.37 13.11 -9.27
CA CYS A 241 -23.08 13.71 -8.94
C CYS A 241 -23.08 14.23 -7.50
N GLU A 242 -24.14 14.93 -7.09
CA GLU A 242 -24.33 15.49 -5.75
C GLU A 242 -24.40 14.39 -4.69
N GLY A 243 -25.13 13.31 -4.96
CA GLY A 243 -25.21 12.15 -4.07
C GLY A 243 -23.85 11.47 -3.89
N SER A 244 -23.10 11.32 -4.99
CA SER A 244 -21.72 10.80 -4.93
C SER A 244 -20.81 11.75 -4.16
N ILE A 245 -20.91 13.07 -4.35
CA ILE A 245 -20.12 14.05 -3.61
C ILE A 245 -20.36 13.92 -2.10
N CYS A 246 -21.61 13.89 -1.66
CA CYS A 246 -21.92 13.80 -0.23
C CYS A 246 -21.44 12.49 0.39
N ARG A 247 -21.56 11.38 -0.35
CA ARG A 247 -21.06 10.08 0.08
C ARG A 247 -19.55 10.08 0.30
N GLU A 248 -18.81 10.61 -0.67
CA GLU A 248 -17.35 10.68 -0.61
C GLU A 248 -16.85 11.69 0.42
N LEU A 249 -17.55 12.80 0.61
CA LEU A 249 -17.26 13.75 1.69
C LEU A 249 -17.40 13.10 3.07
N GLY A 250 -18.51 12.37 3.31
CA GLY A 250 -18.70 11.62 4.55
C GLY A 250 -17.59 10.60 4.78
N ALA A 251 -17.31 9.77 3.77
CA ALA A 251 -16.29 8.73 3.87
C ALA A 251 -14.86 9.28 4.03
N ASN A 252 -14.50 10.40 3.41
CA ASN A 252 -13.16 10.99 3.56
C ASN A 252 -12.99 11.79 4.86
N ARG A 253 -14.08 12.36 5.39
CA ARG A 253 -14.06 13.07 6.68
C ARG A 253 -13.94 12.08 7.85
N ASP A 254 -14.71 11.01 7.81
CA ASP A 254 -14.86 10.09 8.94
C ASP A 254 -13.85 8.93 8.91
N SER A 255 -13.11 8.74 7.81
CA SER A 255 -12.06 7.71 7.71
C SER A 255 -10.81 8.00 8.53
N GLY A 256 -10.65 9.24 9.01
CA GLY A 256 -9.42 9.69 9.67
C GLY A 256 -8.23 9.87 8.71
N PHE A 257 -8.37 9.56 7.41
CA PHE A 257 -7.27 9.63 6.43
C PHE A 257 -6.61 11.02 6.41
N CYS A 258 -7.41 12.08 6.27
CA CYS A 258 -6.92 13.46 6.22
C CYS A 258 -6.59 14.07 7.58
N GLN A 259 -6.92 13.38 8.69
CA GLN A 259 -6.51 13.83 10.03
C GLN A 259 -5.02 13.59 10.25
N ASN A 260 -4.47 12.55 9.62
CA ASN A 260 -3.04 12.28 9.65
C ASN A 260 -2.29 13.30 8.76
N PRO A 261 -1.36 14.11 9.31
CA PRO A 261 -0.56 15.07 8.54
C PRO A 261 0.21 14.45 7.37
N SER A 262 0.73 13.23 7.52
CA SER A 262 1.51 12.54 6.49
C SER A 262 0.72 12.19 5.22
N ASN A 263 -0.61 12.23 5.29
CA ASN A 263 -1.50 12.00 4.14
C ASN A 263 -1.89 13.29 3.40
N ARG A 264 -1.46 14.46 3.91
CA ARG A 264 -1.78 15.79 3.38
C ARG A 264 -0.62 16.33 2.54
N GLU A 265 -0.97 17.12 1.53
CA GLU A 265 0.02 17.90 0.78
C GLU A 265 0.62 19.01 1.68
N GLN A 266 1.81 19.50 1.36
CA GLN A 266 2.49 20.50 2.18
C GLN A 266 1.63 21.77 2.32
N GLY A 267 1.32 22.17 3.56
CA GLY A 267 0.45 23.31 3.86
C GLY A 267 -1.05 23.05 3.66
N GLU A 268 -1.44 21.83 3.30
CA GLU A 268 -2.85 21.47 3.08
C GLU A 268 -3.60 21.30 4.42
N SER A 269 -4.71 22.02 4.57
CA SER A 269 -5.64 21.83 5.70
C SER A 269 -6.39 20.50 5.60
N VAL A 270 -6.95 20.01 6.71
CA VAL A 270 -7.78 18.79 6.72
C VAL A 270 -8.94 18.91 5.73
N ARG A 271 -9.62 20.07 5.69
CA ARG A 271 -10.74 20.33 4.77
C ARG A 271 -10.30 20.24 3.31
N GLN A 272 -9.17 20.86 2.95
CA GLN A 272 -8.63 20.79 1.58
C GLN A 272 -8.28 19.36 1.19
N CYS A 273 -7.68 18.58 2.09
CA CYS A 273 -7.41 17.16 1.86
C CYS A 273 -8.69 16.36 1.60
N VAL A 274 -9.73 16.57 2.42
CA VAL A 274 -11.02 15.87 2.26
C VAL A 274 -11.66 16.24 0.92
N VAL A 275 -11.69 17.52 0.55
CA VAL A 275 -12.22 18.00 -0.74
C VAL A 275 -11.44 17.39 -1.91
N ARG A 276 -10.11 17.39 -1.84
CA ARG A 276 -9.23 16.83 -2.87
C ARG A 276 -9.49 15.34 -3.06
N LYS A 277 -9.52 14.56 -1.98
CA LYS A 277 -9.75 13.11 -2.03
C LYS A 277 -11.16 12.78 -2.52
N ALA A 278 -12.18 13.46 -2.00
CA ALA A 278 -13.56 13.30 -2.46
C ALA A 278 -13.71 13.63 -3.95
N SER A 279 -12.97 14.62 -4.47
CA SER A 279 -12.98 14.95 -5.90
C SER A 279 -12.51 13.81 -6.78
N TYR A 280 -11.46 13.09 -6.39
CA TYR A 280 -10.96 11.94 -7.15
C TYR A 280 -11.99 10.81 -7.17
N SER A 281 -12.61 10.50 -6.04
CA SER A 281 -13.60 9.43 -5.96
C SER A 281 -14.89 9.76 -6.72
N ALA A 282 -15.42 10.98 -6.58
CA ALA A 282 -16.66 11.42 -7.22
C ALA A 282 -16.52 11.73 -8.72
N ALA A 283 -15.29 11.90 -9.24
CA ALA A 283 -15.04 12.31 -10.62
C ALA A 283 -15.83 11.52 -11.67
N LYS A 284 -15.89 10.18 -11.53
CA LYS A 284 -16.61 9.32 -12.48
C LYS A 284 -18.11 9.60 -12.48
N ALA A 285 -18.74 9.70 -11.30
CA ALA A 285 -20.16 10.00 -11.17
C ALA A 285 -20.51 11.41 -11.70
N CYS A 286 -19.57 12.35 -11.55
CA CYS A 286 -19.71 13.72 -12.05
C CYS A 286 -19.24 13.91 -13.51
N LYS A 287 -18.96 12.83 -14.24
CA LYS A 287 -18.50 12.84 -15.65
C LYS A 287 -17.27 13.74 -15.85
N LYS A 288 -16.29 13.69 -14.93
CA LYS A 288 -15.04 14.44 -14.98
C LYS A 288 -13.84 13.54 -15.26
N ASN A 289 -12.93 14.02 -16.10
CA ASN A 289 -11.67 13.36 -16.40
C ASN A 289 -10.63 13.66 -15.31
N ARG A 290 -10.23 12.63 -14.56
CA ARG A 290 -9.21 12.72 -13.50
C ARG A 290 -7.85 13.25 -13.98
N LYS A 291 -7.56 13.14 -15.27
CA LYS A 291 -6.31 13.64 -15.89
C LYS A 291 -6.39 15.10 -16.32
N ASN A 292 -7.57 15.72 -16.32
CA ASN A 292 -7.77 17.12 -16.72
C ASN A 292 -7.77 18.04 -15.48
N PRO A 293 -6.73 18.86 -15.26
CA PRO A 293 -6.63 19.70 -14.06
C PRO A 293 -7.77 20.72 -13.94
N LYS A 294 -8.23 21.30 -15.06
CA LYS A 294 -9.31 22.31 -15.04
C LYS A 294 -10.64 21.71 -14.60
N GLU A 295 -10.94 20.49 -15.07
CA GLU A 295 -12.15 19.77 -14.67
C GLU A 295 -12.12 19.36 -13.20
N MET A 296 -10.96 18.91 -12.71
CA MET A 296 -10.78 18.52 -11.32
C MET A 296 -10.84 19.73 -10.38
N GLU A 297 -10.31 20.88 -10.79
CA GLU A 297 -10.40 22.12 -10.02
C GLU A 297 -11.84 22.63 -9.93
N ALA A 298 -12.59 22.61 -11.04
CA ALA A 298 -14.02 22.93 -11.03
C ALA A 298 -14.82 21.99 -10.11
N LEU A 299 -14.48 20.69 -10.11
CA LEU A 299 -15.11 19.71 -9.22
C LEU A 299 -14.77 19.97 -7.75
N ARG A 300 -13.50 20.28 -7.42
CA ARG A 300 -13.09 20.63 -6.06
C ARG A 300 -13.85 21.84 -5.53
N LYS A 301 -14.01 22.90 -6.32
CA LYS A 301 -14.82 24.07 -5.95
C LYS A 301 -16.28 23.70 -5.66
N LYS A 302 -16.88 22.85 -6.51
CA LYS A 302 -18.25 22.34 -6.28
C LYS A 302 -18.35 21.55 -4.97
N ILE A 303 -17.39 20.66 -4.72
CA ILE A 303 -17.35 19.82 -3.51
C ILE A 303 -17.17 20.68 -2.26
N ASP A 304 -16.28 21.66 -2.28
CA ASP A 304 -16.05 22.56 -1.15
C ASP A 304 -17.30 23.39 -0.82
N ALA A 305 -18.04 23.87 -1.83
CA ALA A 305 -19.32 24.54 -1.65
C ALA A 305 -20.43 23.63 -1.07
N MET A 306 -20.28 22.32 -1.22
CA MET A 306 -21.20 21.30 -0.68
C MET A 306 -20.75 20.74 0.68
N TYR A 307 -19.53 21.06 1.13
CA TYR A 307 -18.89 20.45 2.31
C TYR A 307 -19.79 20.47 3.55
N ASP A 308 -20.43 21.60 3.81
CA ASP A 308 -21.30 21.80 4.97
C ASP A 308 -22.77 21.44 4.71
N LYS A 309 -23.16 21.18 3.46
CA LYS A 309 -24.55 20.90 3.06
C LYS A 309 -24.92 19.43 3.14
N CYS A 310 -23.96 18.52 3.09
CA CYS A 310 -24.19 17.07 3.09
C CYS A 310 -24.56 16.46 4.47
N LYS A 311 -24.84 17.29 5.49
CA LYS A 311 -24.65 17.05 6.94
C LYS A 311 -25.50 15.99 7.67
N SER A 312 -26.63 15.48 7.17
CA SER A 312 -27.55 14.74 8.07
C SER A 312 -27.61 13.21 7.93
N ALA A 313 -27.33 12.62 6.77
CA ALA A 313 -27.48 11.16 6.58
C ALA A 313 -26.16 10.38 6.39
N TYR A 314 -25.10 11.05 5.93
CA TYR A 314 -23.88 10.38 5.43
C TYR A 314 -22.72 10.28 6.44
N TYR A 315 -22.88 10.87 7.63
CA TYR A 315 -21.86 10.93 8.67
C TYR A 315 -22.10 9.92 9.78
N ILE A 316 -21.03 9.54 10.47
CA ILE A 316 -21.10 8.81 11.74
C ILE A 316 -21.33 9.84 12.83
N ASN A 317 -22.57 9.93 13.34
CA ASN A 317 -22.84 10.68 14.56
C ASN A 317 -22.28 9.87 15.74
N TYR A 318 -21.31 10.46 16.45
CA TYR A 318 -20.86 9.96 17.75
C TYR A 318 -21.69 10.59 18.86
#